data_AF-A0A916Y3H6-F1
#
_entry.id   AF-A0A916Y3H6-F1
#
_cell.length_a   1.000
_cell.length_b   1.000
_cell.length_c   1.000
_cell.angle_alpha   90.00
_cell.angle_beta   90.00
_cell.angle_gamma   90.00
#
_symmetry.space_group_name_H-M   'P 1'
#
loop_
_entity.id
_entity.type
_entity.pdbx_description
1 polymer ?
#
loop_
_entity_poly.entity_id
_entity_poly.type
_entity_poly.pdbx_seq_one_letter_code
_entity_poly.pdbx_strand_id
1 'polypeptide(L)'
;MPQYGVVHVAVLVVIVVVAVVCALVTRRTRDDDSTMRVLRISGWMLLVVSTVWTVWGLLPANWDLHQSLPFHFSDALRYLAAIALITRAGWAIAVVYYWGLTLNLQSVLTPDLNYLQFPVLEFAMYWSLHAAVLIAPIVLTWGLGYRPTWRGYAVTFGATIVWSAVAFAVNLMTESNYSYVSGGPAGASLLDVLGPWPLYLLSVAGLMILVWGLMTWPWETERSRAATRAADRFALVRQPASAARAGDRRG
;
A
#
# COMPACT_ATOMS: atom_id res chain seq x y z
N MET A 1 -15.93 -7.64 -14.11
CA MET A 1 -16.64 -6.35 -14.32
C MET A 1 -15.89 -5.54 -15.37
N PRO A 2 -16.55 -4.74 -16.23
CA PRO A 2 -15.84 -3.87 -17.18
C PRO A 2 -15.07 -2.75 -16.46
N GLN A 3 -13.84 -2.48 -16.90
CA GLN A 3 -13.10 -1.30 -16.46
C GLN A 3 -13.87 -0.03 -16.85
N TYR A 4 -13.94 0.91 -15.92
CA TYR A 4 -14.64 2.20 -16.02
C TYR A 4 -16.16 2.13 -16.30
N GLY A 5 -16.78 0.96 -16.12
CA GLY A 5 -18.24 0.84 -16.06
C GLY A 5 -18.84 1.42 -14.77
N VAL A 6 -20.17 1.50 -14.70
CA VAL A 6 -20.91 2.09 -13.56
C VAL A 6 -20.48 1.51 -12.21
N VAL A 7 -20.35 0.18 -12.11
CA VAL A 7 -19.93 -0.49 -10.87
C VAL A 7 -18.50 -0.10 -10.49
N HIS A 8 -17.58 -0.05 -11.46
CA HIS A 8 -16.20 0.35 -11.21
C HIS A 8 -16.12 1.78 -10.67
N VAL A 9 -16.78 2.72 -11.34
CA VAL A 9 -16.82 4.13 -10.93
C VAL A 9 -17.46 4.28 -9.54
N ALA A 10 -18.54 3.56 -9.26
CA ALA A 10 -19.17 3.58 -7.94
C ALA A 10 -18.20 3.12 -6.83
N VAL A 11 -17.45 2.04 -7.06
CA VAL A 11 -16.45 1.57 -6.09
C VAL A 11 -15.33 2.59 -5.90
N LEU A 12 -14.83 3.21 -6.98
CA LEU A 12 -13.82 4.27 -6.89
C LEU A 12 -14.31 5.45 -6.03
N VAL A 13 -15.55 5.90 -6.24
CA VAL A 13 -16.16 6.98 -5.46
C VAL A 13 -16.26 6.58 -3.99
N VAL A 14 -16.72 5.36 -3.68
CA VAL A 14 -16.81 4.87 -2.30
C VAL A 14 -15.43 4.83 -1.64
N ILE A 15 -14.41 4.32 -2.32
CA ILE A 15 -13.03 4.28 -1.79
C ILE A 15 -12.52 5.69 -1.47
N VAL A 16 -12.73 6.65 -2.37
CA VAL A 16 -12.32 8.05 -2.15
C VAL A 16 -13.04 8.66 -0.95
N VAL A 17 -14.37 8.49 -0.87
CA VAL A 17 -15.18 9.02 0.24
C VAL A 17 -14.72 8.42 1.57
N VAL A 18 -14.58 7.09 1.64
CA VAL A 18 -14.12 6.40 2.85
C VAL A 18 -12.70 6.84 3.22
N ALA A 19 -11.78 6.94 2.26
CA ALA A 19 -10.41 7.40 2.51
C ALA A 19 -10.39 8.81 3.12
N VAL A 20 -11.15 9.75 2.54
CA VAL A 20 -11.25 11.13 3.03
C VAL A 20 -11.87 11.17 4.43
N VAL A 21 -12.99 10.47 4.64
CA VAL A 21 -13.65 10.41 5.95
C VAL A 21 -12.72 9.83 7.01
N CYS A 22 -12.08 8.68 6.74
CA CYS A 22 -11.15 8.05 7.67
C CYS A 22 -9.96 8.97 7.99
N ALA A 23 -9.40 9.68 7.00
CA ALA A 23 -8.31 10.62 7.22
C ALA A 23 -8.74 11.82 8.07
N LEU A 24 -9.91 12.42 7.78
CA LEU A 24 -10.43 13.57 8.52
C LEU A 24 -10.82 13.22 9.95
N VAL A 25 -11.49 12.09 10.16
CA VAL A 25 -11.85 11.59 11.50
C VAL A 25 -10.58 11.31 12.30
N THR A 26 -9.66 10.52 11.74
CA THR A 26 -8.38 10.21 12.42
C THR A 26 -7.60 11.48 12.74
N ARG A 27 -7.56 12.46 11.84
CA ARG A 27 -6.87 13.73 12.09
C ARG A 27 -7.48 14.53 13.25
N ARG A 28 -8.80 14.51 13.40
CA ARG A 28 -9.52 15.20 14.48
C ARG A 28 -9.36 14.50 15.83
N THR A 29 -9.23 13.18 15.84
CA THR A 29 -9.19 12.36 17.06
C THR A 29 -7.83 11.70 17.30
N ARG A 30 -6.77 12.14 16.63
CA ARG A 30 -5.43 11.49 16.68
C ARG A 30 -4.79 11.44 18.07
N ASP A 31 -5.20 12.33 18.97
CA ASP A 31 -4.71 12.41 20.35
C ASP A 31 -5.55 11.54 21.32
N ASP A 32 -6.60 10.89 20.82
CA ASP A 32 -7.45 9.98 21.59
C ASP A 32 -6.95 8.52 21.49
N ASP A 33 -6.83 7.87 22.64
CA ASP A 33 -6.48 6.45 22.77
C ASP A 33 -7.47 5.53 22.04
N SER A 34 -8.74 5.95 21.93
CA SER A 34 -9.76 5.19 21.20
C SER A 34 -9.40 5.09 19.71
N THR A 35 -8.89 6.17 19.11
CA THR A 35 -8.42 6.18 17.71
C THR A 35 -7.24 5.21 17.52
N MET A 36 -6.29 5.20 18.47
CA MET A 36 -5.17 4.26 18.41
C MET A 36 -5.65 2.81 18.52
N ARG A 37 -6.63 2.55 19.39
CA ARG A 37 -7.24 1.22 19.54
C ARG A 37 -7.97 0.78 18.28
N VAL A 38 -8.80 1.65 17.70
CA VAL A 38 -9.53 1.37 16.44
C VAL A 38 -8.54 1.00 15.34
N LEU A 39 -7.49 1.78 15.14
CA LEU A 39 -6.54 1.49 14.08
C LEU A 39 -5.74 0.21 14.32
N ARG A 40 -5.42 -0.14 15.58
CA ARG A 40 -4.82 -1.44 15.93
C ARG A 40 -5.78 -2.60 15.64
N ILE A 41 -7.06 -2.46 16.00
CA ILE A 41 -8.10 -3.44 15.68
C ILE A 41 -8.24 -3.60 14.16
N SER A 42 -8.29 -2.51 13.40
CA SER A 42 -8.31 -2.55 11.93
C SER A 42 -7.08 -3.26 11.36
N GLY A 43 -5.90 -3.03 11.95
CA GLY A 43 -4.67 -3.73 11.55
C GLY A 43 -4.74 -5.24 11.82
N TRP A 44 -5.23 -5.67 12.99
CA TRP A 44 -5.44 -7.08 13.30
C TRP A 44 -6.51 -7.72 12.41
N MET A 45 -7.61 -7.02 12.15
CA MET A 45 -8.67 -7.46 11.24
C MET A 45 -8.10 -7.64 9.82
N LEU A 46 -7.34 -6.67 9.31
CA LEU A 46 -6.68 -6.77 8.01
C LEU A 46 -5.72 -7.97 7.96
N LEU A 47 -4.95 -8.22 9.02
CA LEU A 47 -4.05 -9.36 9.10
C LEU A 47 -4.82 -10.69 9.03
N VAL A 48 -5.87 -10.84 9.84
CA VAL A 48 -6.69 -12.06 9.87
C VAL A 48 -7.36 -12.28 8.53
N VAL A 49 -8.05 -11.27 7.99
CA VAL A 49 -8.75 -11.37 6.70
C VAL A 49 -7.77 -11.66 5.56
N SER A 50 -6.60 -11.03 5.54
CA SER A 50 -5.56 -11.30 4.54
C SER A 50 -5.03 -12.73 4.63
N THR A 51 -4.84 -13.23 5.85
CA THR A 51 -4.38 -14.60 6.08
C THR A 51 -5.42 -15.61 5.64
N VAL A 52 -6.69 -15.41 6.02
CA VAL A 52 -7.81 -16.25 5.60
C VAL A 52 -7.95 -16.24 4.08
N TRP A 53 -7.85 -15.07 3.43
CA TRP A 53 -7.92 -14.96 1.97
C TRP A 53 -6.80 -15.71 1.27
N THR A 54 -5.57 -15.60 1.78
CA THR A 54 -4.42 -16.37 1.25
C THR A 54 -4.66 -17.85 1.39
N VAL A 55 -5.00 -18.32 2.59
CA VAL A 55 -5.27 -19.74 2.85
C VAL A 55 -6.40 -20.24 1.95
N TRP A 56 -7.46 -19.45 1.77
CA TRP A 56 -8.57 -19.78 0.88
C TRP A 56 -8.12 -19.98 -0.57
N GLY A 57 -7.25 -19.12 -1.09
CA GLY A 57 -6.66 -19.26 -2.42
C GLY A 57 -5.67 -20.44 -2.55
N LEU A 58 -5.13 -20.93 -1.43
CA LEU A 58 -4.27 -22.12 -1.35
C LEU A 58 -5.06 -23.44 -1.22
N LEU A 59 -6.38 -23.39 -1.00
CA LEU A 59 -7.19 -24.60 -0.91
C LEU A 59 -7.29 -25.30 -2.28
N PRO A 60 -7.29 -26.65 -2.34
CA PRO A 60 -7.32 -27.38 -3.61
C PRO A 60 -8.46 -26.99 -4.55
N ALA A 61 -9.61 -26.58 -4.02
CA ALA A 61 -10.77 -26.18 -4.81
C ALA A 61 -10.63 -24.80 -5.49
N ASN A 62 -9.75 -23.93 -4.98
CA ASN A 62 -9.59 -22.56 -5.45
C ASN A 62 -8.18 -22.27 -5.98
N TRP A 63 -7.29 -23.27 -5.92
CA TRP A 63 -5.89 -23.13 -6.25
C TRP A 63 -5.69 -22.98 -7.76
N ASP A 64 -4.94 -21.94 -8.14
CA ASP A 64 -4.43 -21.72 -9.47
C ASP A 64 -2.96 -21.26 -9.37
N LEU A 65 -2.05 -21.96 -10.06
CA LEU A 65 -0.62 -21.70 -9.95
C LEU A 65 -0.23 -20.27 -10.41
N HIS A 66 -1.02 -19.65 -11.28
CA HIS A 66 -0.76 -18.32 -11.83
C HIS A 66 -1.42 -17.20 -11.04
N GLN A 67 -2.30 -17.51 -10.08
CA GLN A 67 -3.08 -16.52 -9.32
C GLN A 67 -2.97 -16.66 -7.80
N SER A 68 -2.74 -17.86 -7.27
CA SER A 68 -2.91 -18.15 -5.84
C SER A 68 -1.67 -17.92 -4.98
N LEU A 69 -0.46 -17.87 -5.57
CA LEU A 69 0.74 -17.60 -4.78
C LEU A 69 0.83 -16.11 -4.42
N PRO A 70 1.22 -15.75 -3.17
CA PRO A 70 1.14 -14.38 -2.68
C PRO A 70 2.35 -13.53 -3.11
N PHE A 71 2.66 -13.49 -4.40
CA PHE A 71 3.83 -12.78 -4.94
C PHE A 71 3.48 -11.49 -5.70
N HIS A 72 2.21 -11.03 -5.68
CA HIS A 72 1.89 -9.66 -6.10
C HIS A 72 2.32 -8.64 -5.02
N PHE A 73 2.58 -7.39 -5.43
CA PHE A 73 2.85 -6.30 -4.50
C PHE A 73 1.69 -6.10 -3.49
N SER A 74 0.44 -6.23 -3.92
CA SER A 74 -0.74 -6.15 -3.05
C SER A 74 -0.77 -7.25 -1.99
N ASP A 75 -0.24 -8.45 -2.30
CA ASP A 75 -0.15 -9.56 -1.36
C ASP A 75 0.78 -9.28 -0.20
N ALA A 76 1.95 -8.71 -0.46
CA ALA A 76 2.85 -8.28 0.61
C ALA A 76 2.32 -7.02 1.31
N LEU A 77 1.76 -6.09 0.54
CA LEU A 77 1.28 -4.80 1.05
C LEU A 77 0.20 -4.96 2.13
N ARG A 78 -0.73 -5.92 2.02
CA ARG A 78 -1.76 -6.14 3.06
C ARG A 78 -1.17 -6.54 4.41
N TYR A 79 -0.12 -7.35 4.43
CA TYR A 79 0.60 -7.70 5.67
C TYR A 79 1.40 -6.52 6.20
N LEU A 80 2.09 -5.78 5.32
CA LEU A 80 2.84 -4.59 5.70
C LEU A 80 1.94 -3.48 6.24
N ALA A 81 0.76 -3.29 5.64
CA ALA A 81 -0.25 -2.34 6.10
C ALA A 81 -0.81 -2.76 7.46
N ALA A 82 -1.09 -4.04 7.68
CA ALA A 82 -1.48 -4.55 8.99
C ALA A 82 -0.40 -4.26 10.05
N ILE A 83 0.86 -4.58 9.77
CA ILE A 83 2.00 -4.29 10.65
C ILE A 83 2.09 -2.78 10.92
N ALA A 84 1.99 -1.94 9.89
CA ALA A 84 2.04 -0.49 10.00
C ALA A 84 0.86 0.08 10.81
N LEU A 85 -0.31 -0.54 10.75
CA LEU A 85 -1.48 -0.15 11.55
C LEU A 85 -1.37 -0.56 13.02
N ILE A 86 -0.87 -1.78 13.30
CA ILE A 86 -0.72 -2.32 14.65
C ILE A 86 0.43 -1.65 15.41
N THR A 87 1.61 -1.61 14.79
CA THR A 87 2.88 -1.30 15.48
C THR A 87 3.34 0.13 15.27
N ARG A 88 2.87 0.79 14.20
CA ARG A 88 3.42 2.07 13.72
C ARG A 88 4.91 2.04 13.41
N ALA A 89 5.46 0.87 13.09
CA ALA A 89 6.86 0.76 12.72
C ALA A 89 7.16 1.61 11.47
N GLY A 90 8.12 2.53 11.58
CA GLY A 90 8.39 3.50 10.52
C GLY A 90 8.82 2.90 9.18
N TRP A 91 9.51 1.75 9.21
CA TRP A 91 9.85 1.00 7.99
C TRP A 91 8.60 0.50 7.26
N ALA A 92 7.61 -0.02 8.00
CA ALA A 92 6.37 -0.53 7.42
C ALA A 92 5.52 0.64 6.88
N ILE A 93 5.45 1.75 7.61
CA ILE A 93 4.77 2.97 7.16
C ILE A 93 5.39 3.50 5.87
N ALA A 94 6.72 3.54 5.77
CA ALA A 94 7.41 3.97 4.56
C ALA A 94 7.05 3.10 3.36
N VAL A 95 7.13 1.77 3.49
CA VAL A 95 6.77 0.87 2.38
C VAL A 95 5.31 1.02 1.98
N VAL A 96 4.40 1.03 2.96
CA VAL A 96 2.96 1.15 2.73
C VAL A 96 2.60 2.49 2.07
N TYR A 97 3.30 3.58 2.42
CA TYR A 97 3.12 4.89 1.79
C TYR A 97 3.37 4.83 0.28
N TYR A 98 4.53 4.33 -0.14
CA TYR A 98 4.88 4.32 -1.55
C TYR A 98 4.14 3.23 -2.32
N TRP A 99 4.16 1.98 -1.84
CA TRP A 99 3.48 0.88 -2.53
C TRP A 99 1.97 1.07 -2.58
N GLY A 100 1.36 1.52 -1.48
CA GLY A 100 -0.09 1.73 -1.41
C GLY A 100 -0.58 2.85 -2.33
N LEU A 101 0.15 3.98 -2.37
CA LEU A 101 -0.28 5.15 -3.14
C LEU A 101 0.13 5.12 -4.62
N THR A 102 1.05 4.24 -5.03
CA THR A 102 1.44 4.14 -6.45
C THR A 102 1.19 2.77 -7.06
N LEU A 103 1.67 1.69 -6.45
CA LEU A 103 1.58 0.35 -7.04
C LEU A 103 0.17 -0.23 -6.88
N ASN A 104 -0.34 -0.27 -5.66
CA ASN A 104 -1.71 -0.73 -5.38
C ASN A 104 -2.79 0.18 -5.99
N LEU A 105 -2.48 1.47 -6.19
CA LEU A 105 -3.37 2.37 -6.89
C LEU A 105 -3.69 1.87 -8.31
N GLN A 106 -2.74 1.22 -9.00
CA GLN A 106 -3.00 0.62 -10.32
C GLN A 106 -4.04 -0.51 -10.22
N SER A 107 -3.99 -1.36 -9.20
CA SER A 107 -5.00 -2.41 -9.00
C SER A 107 -6.41 -1.85 -8.75
N VAL A 108 -6.51 -0.61 -8.27
CA VAL A 108 -7.79 0.09 -8.10
C VAL A 108 -8.22 0.79 -9.40
N LEU A 109 -7.31 1.39 -10.16
CA LEU A 109 -7.63 2.16 -11.38
C LEU A 109 -7.77 1.30 -12.63
N THR A 110 -6.95 0.26 -12.76
CA THR A 110 -6.89 -0.70 -13.86
C THR A 110 -6.99 -2.11 -13.26
N PRO A 111 -8.16 -2.49 -12.72
CA PRO A 111 -8.29 -3.75 -12.00
C PRO A 111 -8.10 -4.94 -12.94
N ASP A 112 -7.33 -5.92 -12.46
CA ASP A 112 -7.15 -7.25 -13.07
C ASP A 112 -7.81 -8.30 -12.17
N LEU A 113 -9.12 -8.13 -11.95
CA LEU A 113 -9.92 -9.02 -11.12
C LEU A 113 -10.34 -10.24 -11.95
N ASN A 114 -9.70 -11.36 -11.66
CA ASN A 114 -10.02 -12.66 -12.24
C ASN A 114 -11.00 -13.42 -11.36
N TYR A 115 -12.13 -13.84 -11.94
CA TYR A 115 -13.10 -14.69 -11.25
C TYR A 115 -12.78 -16.15 -11.51
N LEU A 116 -12.65 -16.95 -10.45
CA LEU A 116 -12.30 -18.36 -10.54
C LEU A 116 -13.48 -19.24 -10.18
N GLN A 117 -13.96 -19.13 -8.94
CA GLN A 117 -14.92 -20.06 -8.35
C GLN A 117 -16.13 -19.35 -7.75
N PHE A 118 -15.91 -18.24 -7.02
CA PHE A 118 -16.95 -17.58 -6.24
C PHE A 118 -16.98 -16.07 -6.53
N PRO A 119 -17.66 -15.64 -7.62
CA PRO A 119 -17.53 -14.27 -8.12
C PRO A 119 -17.90 -13.17 -7.11
N VAL A 120 -18.93 -13.40 -6.29
CA VAL A 120 -19.36 -12.42 -5.28
C VAL A 120 -18.32 -12.27 -4.17
N LEU A 121 -17.74 -13.38 -3.71
CA LEU A 121 -16.69 -13.38 -2.69
C LEU A 121 -15.40 -12.76 -3.23
N GLU A 122 -14.97 -13.17 -4.42
CA GLU A 122 -13.78 -12.66 -5.10
C GLU A 122 -13.88 -11.16 -5.36
N PHE A 123 -15.04 -10.68 -5.82
CA PHE A 123 -15.30 -9.25 -5.96
C PHE A 123 -15.17 -8.51 -4.62
N ALA A 124 -15.84 -9.01 -3.58
CA ALA A 124 -15.82 -8.38 -2.26
C ALA A 124 -14.41 -8.34 -1.66
N MET A 125 -13.66 -9.44 -1.78
CA MET A 125 -12.31 -9.56 -1.23
C MET A 125 -11.29 -8.74 -2.00
N TYR A 126 -11.34 -8.75 -3.33
CA TYR A 126 -10.51 -7.88 -4.16
C TYR A 126 -10.69 -6.41 -3.76
N TRP A 127 -11.93 -5.92 -3.77
CA TRP A 127 -12.17 -4.51 -3.52
C TRP A 127 -11.93 -4.09 -2.07
N SER A 128 -12.35 -4.89 -1.09
CA SER A 128 -12.15 -4.56 0.32
C SER A 128 -10.68 -4.55 0.72
N LEU A 129 -9.87 -5.52 0.26
CA LEU A 129 -8.44 -5.58 0.57
C LEU A 129 -7.67 -4.45 -0.13
N HIS A 130 -7.90 -4.20 -1.42
CA HIS A 130 -7.23 -3.12 -2.16
C HIS A 130 -7.63 -1.74 -1.63
N ALA A 131 -8.90 -1.56 -1.23
CA ALA A 131 -9.35 -0.35 -0.56
C ALA A 131 -8.65 -0.16 0.80
N ALA A 132 -8.60 -1.20 1.64
CA ALA A 132 -7.99 -1.13 2.96
C ALA A 132 -6.51 -0.72 2.89
N VAL A 133 -5.75 -1.31 1.96
CA VAL A 133 -4.31 -1.00 1.80
C VAL A 133 -4.03 0.29 1.03
N LEU A 134 -5.02 0.84 0.31
CA LEU A 134 -4.96 2.22 -0.20
C LEU A 134 -5.29 3.25 0.88
N ILE A 135 -6.27 2.96 1.75
CA ILE A 135 -6.71 3.85 2.83
C ILE A 135 -5.67 3.90 3.96
N ALA A 136 -5.03 2.79 4.30
CA ALA A 136 -4.04 2.72 5.38
C ALA A 136 -2.92 3.78 5.29
N PRO A 137 -2.18 3.93 4.18
CA PRO A 137 -1.17 4.99 4.04
C PRO A 137 -1.77 6.39 4.11
N ILE A 138 -3.01 6.56 3.65
CA ILE A 138 -3.70 7.85 3.70
C ILE A 138 -3.96 8.24 5.16
N VAL A 139 -4.50 7.31 5.95
CA VAL A 139 -4.78 7.51 7.37
C VAL A 139 -3.50 7.70 8.18
N LEU A 140 -2.46 6.91 7.90
CA LEU A 140 -1.14 7.06 8.53
C LEU A 140 -0.54 8.44 8.25
N THR A 141 -0.61 8.89 6.99
CA THR A 141 0.02 10.14 6.55
C THR A 141 -0.85 11.34 6.94
N TRP A 142 -2.04 11.48 6.38
CA TRP A 142 -2.87 12.67 6.57
C TRP A 142 -3.74 12.64 7.83
N GLY A 143 -4.01 11.46 8.40
CA GLY A 143 -4.67 11.31 9.69
C GLY A 143 -3.70 11.48 10.86
N LEU A 144 -2.73 10.58 11.00
CA LEU A 144 -1.77 10.56 12.12
C LEU A 144 -0.56 11.48 11.94
N GLY A 145 -0.35 12.01 10.74
CA GLY A 145 0.72 12.97 10.49
C GLY A 145 2.10 12.34 10.22
N TYR A 146 2.20 11.03 9.97
CA TYR A 146 3.47 10.45 9.53
C TYR A 146 3.90 11.05 8.18
N ARG A 147 5.21 11.23 7.99
CA ARG A 147 5.81 11.88 6.83
C ARG A 147 6.95 11.01 6.29
N PRO A 148 6.96 10.67 4.99
CA PRO A 148 8.08 9.94 4.41
C PRO A 148 9.35 10.81 4.43
N THR A 149 10.51 10.16 4.41
CA THR A 149 11.82 10.81 4.30
C THR A 149 12.56 10.31 3.07
N TRP A 150 13.63 11.00 2.65
CA TRP A 150 14.51 10.49 1.58
C TRP A 150 15.16 9.14 1.92
N ARG A 151 15.38 8.86 3.22
CA ARG A 151 15.90 7.56 3.65
C ARG A 151 14.82 6.48 3.56
N GLY A 152 13.59 6.79 3.97
CA GLY A 152 12.43 5.93 3.80
C GLY A 152 12.14 5.62 2.33
N TYR A 153 12.26 6.62 1.46
CA TYR A 153 12.23 6.49 0.01
C TYR A 153 13.27 5.47 -0.49
N ALA A 154 14.55 5.69 -0.19
CA ALA A 154 15.63 4.82 -0.66
C ALA A 154 15.51 3.38 -0.15
N VAL A 155 15.14 3.19 1.12
CA VAL A 155 14.91 1.86 1.71
C VAL A 155 13.72 1.17 1.04
N THR A 156 12.62 1.88 0.78
CA THR A 156 11.46 1.32 0.11
C THR A 156 11.75 0.98 -1.35
N PHE A 157 12.54 1.80 -2.04
CA PHE A 157 12.97 1.52 -3.40
C PHE A 157 13.82 0.25 -3.47
N GLY A 158 14.77 0.09 -2.54
CA GLY A 158 15.54 -1.15 -2.39
C GLY A 158 14.65 -2.36 -2.11
N ALA A 159 13.67 -2.24 -1.19
CA ALA A 159 12.71 -3.30 -0.90
C ALA A 159 11.86 -3.68 -2.13
N THR A 160 11.55 -2.69 -2.99
CA THR A 160 10.84 -2.94 -4.26
C THR A 160 11.67 -3.77 -5.21
N ILE A 161 12.96 -3.44 -5.39
CA ILE A 161 13.87 -4.23 -6.24
C ILE A 161 13.97 -5.67 -5.72
N VAL A 162 14.14 -5.84 -4.41
CA VAL A 162 14.21 -7.17 -3.79
C VAL A 162 12.92 -7.96 -4.01
N TRP A 163 11.76 -7.35 -3.78
CA TRP A 163 10.47 -8.03 -3.99
C TRP A 163 10.24 -8.39 -5.46
N SER A 164 10.55 -7.48 -6.39
CA SER A 164 10.49 -7.75 -7.83
C SER A 164 11.40 -8.90 -8.23
N ALA A 165 12.61 -8.98 -7.67
CA ALA A 165 13.53 -10.09 -7.94
C ALA A 165 13.00 -11.44 -7.42
N VAL A 166 12.37 -11.44 -6.23
CA VAL A 166 11.71 -12.64 -5.68
C VAL A 166 10.53 -13.07 -6.58
N ALA A 167 9.64 -12.15 -6.93
CA ALA A 167 8.50 -12.44 -7.80
C ALA A 167 8.97 -12.93 -9.19
N PHE A 168 10.03 -12.32 -9.74
CA PHE A 168 10.61 -12.75 -11.01
C PHE A 168 11.19 -14.16 -10.94
N ALA A 169 11.92 -14.48 -9.87
CA ALA A 169 12.45 -15.83 -9.67
C ALA A 169 11.33 -16.88 -9.58
N VAL A 170 10.23 -16.57 -8.89
CA VAL A 170 9.04 -17.44 -8.85
C VAL A 170 8.45 -17.59 -10.25
N ASN A 171 8.24 -16.49 -10.97
CA ASN A 171 7.69 -16.51 -12.32
C ASN A 171 8.50 -17.39 -13.29
N LEU A 172 9.83 -17.41 -13.16
CA LEU A 172 10.68 -18.31 -13.95
C LEU A 172 10.48 -19.80 -13.61
N MET A 173 10.14 -20.12 -12.36
CA MET A 173 9.93 -21.50 -11.91
C MET A 173 8.52 -22.02 -12.21
N THR A 174 7.53 -21.12 -12.27
CA THR A 174 6.11 -21.47 -12.35
C THR A 174 5.44 -21.04 -13.66
N GLU A 175 6.18 -20.42 -14.58
CA GLU A 175 5.64 -19.85 -15.83
C GLU A 175 4.47 -18.88 -15.59
N SER A 176 4.51 -18.16 -14.46
CA SER A 176 3.48 -17.21 -14.02
C SER A 176 3.89 -15.76 -14.26
N ASN A 177 3.02 -14.82 -13.90
CA ASN A 177 3.28 -13.39 -14.03
C ASN A 177 2.91 -12.57 -12.76
N TYR A 178 3.38 -13.03 -11.60
CA TYR A 178 3.23 -12.32 -10.34
C TYR A 178 3.92 -10.96 -10.38
N SER A 179 3.29 -9.97 -9.73
CA SER A 179 3.73 -8.56 -9.72
C SER A 179 3.92 -7.92 -11.10
N TYR A 180 3.48 -8.57 -12.19
CA TYR A 180 3.66 -8.12 -13.57
C TYR A 180 5.12 -7.76 -13.91
N VAL A 181 6.07 -8.56 -13.41
CA VAL A 181 7.50 -8.40 -13.73
C VAL A 181 7.96 -9.29 -14.89
N SER A 182 7.11 -10.21 -15.35
CA SER A 182 7.37 -11.11 -16.49
C SER A 182 6.46 -10.81 -17.71
N GLY A 183 5.75 -9.69 -17.68
CA GLY A 183 4.82 -9.24 -18.71
C GLY A 183 3.74 -8.32 -18.14
N GLY A 184 3.01 -7.59 -18.99
CA GLY A 184 1.83 -6.84 -18.56
C GLY A 184 0.64 -7.75 -18.19
N PRO A 185 -0.38 -7.22 -17.47
CA PRO A 185 -1.65 -7.92 -17.30
C PRO A 185 -2.35 -8.13 -18.65
N ALA A 186 -3.32 -9.06 -18.69
CA ALA A 186 -4.10 -9.31 -19.91
C ALA A 186 -5.10 -8.17 -20.23
N GLY A 187 -5.60 -7.49 -19.19
CA GLY A 187 -6.46 -6.33 -19.32
C GLY A 187 -5.68 -5.02 -19.52
N ALA A 188 -6.38 -3.96 -19.91
CA ALA A 188 -5.77 -2.65 -20.12
C ALA A 188 -5.07 -2.15 -18.85
N SER A 189 -3.87 -1.62 -19.03
CA SER A 189 -2.98 -1.18 -17.96
C SER A 189 -2.13 0.02 -18.37
N LEU A 190 -1.65 0.77 -17.39
CA LEU A 190 -0.60 1.77 -17.63
C LEU A 190 0.64 1.14 -18.26
N LEU A 191 0.92 -0.14 -18.01
CA LEU A 191 2.08 -0.83 -18.59
C LEU A 191 2.05 -0.87 -20.13
N ASP A 192 0.86 -0.85 -20.74
CA ASP A 192 0.69 -0.94 -22.20
C ASP A 192 1.32 0.24 -22.95
N VAL A 193 1.50 1.39 -22.28
CA VAL A 193 2.08 2.61 -22.86
C VAL A 193 3.53 2.86 -22.43
N LEU A 194 4.12 1.95 -21.64
CA LEU A 194 5.48 2.11 -21.09
C LEU A 194 6.57 1.36 -21.88
N GLY A 195 6.19 0.69 -22.98
CA GLY A 195 7.06 -0.05 -23.88
C GLY A 195 6.91 -1.57 -23.76
N PRO A 196 7.59 -2.36 -24.61
CA PRO A 196 7.53 -3.82 -24.55
C PRO A 196 8.27 -4.37 -23.33
N TRP A 197 7.90 -5.57 -22.89
CA TRP A 197 8.71 -6.32 -21.92
C TRP A 197 10.07 -6.71 -22.55
N PRO A 198 11.21 -6.64 -21.83
CA PRO A 198 11.37 -6.19 -20.44
C PRO A 198 11.63 -4.67 -20.29
N LEU A 199 11.66 -3.90 -21.37
CA LEU A 199 12.02 -2.47 -21.35
C LEU A 199 11.08 -1.63 -20.48
N TYR A 200 9.79 -1.95 -20.40
CA TYR A 200 8.89 -1.20 -19.52
C TYR A 200 9.30 -1.26 -18.04
N LEU A 201 10.05 -2.27 -17.60
CA LEU A 201 10.53 -2.34 -16.22
C LEU A 201 11.48 -1.18 -15.90
N LEU A 202 12.27 -0.75 -16.89
CA LEU A 202 13.13 0.45 -16.78
C LEU A 202 12.27 1.71 -16.76
N SER A 203 11.24 1.79 -17.61
CA SER A 203 10.28 2.90 -17.63
C SER A 203 9.55 3.04 -16.29
N VAL A 204 9.09 1.92 -15.71
CA VAL A 204 8.45 1.85 -14.40
C VAL A 204 9.42 2.28 -13.31
N ALA A 205 10.67 1.80 -13.31
CA ALA A 205 11.68 2.22 -12.34
C ALA A 205 11.95 3.72 -12.41
N GLY A 206 12.08 4.29 -13.62
CA GLY A 206 12.25 5.73 -13.84
C GLY A 206 11.04 6.54 -13.36
N LEU A 207 9.83 6.09 -13.65
CA LEU A 207 8.59 6.71 -13.19
C LEU A 207 8.48 6.65 -11.66
N MET A 208 8.82 5.52 -11.05
CA MET A 208 8.86 5.38 -9.59
C MET A 208 9.85 6.36 -8.97
N ILE A 209 11.07 6.48 -9.50
CA ILE A 209 12.06 7.45 -9.01
C ILE A 209 11.50 8.87 -9.04
N LEU A 210 10.90 9.27 -10.17
CA LEU A 210 10.34 10.60 -10.35
C LEU A 210 9.15 10.84 -9.42
N VAL A 211 8.12 9.98 -9.46
CA VAL A 211 6.88 10.15 -8.71
C VAL A 211 7.14 10.06 -7.21
N TRP A 212 7.92 9.10 -6.75
CA TRP A 212 8.24 8.98 -5.32
C TRP A 212 9.12 10.13 -4.84
N GLY A 213 10.02 10.64 -5.69
CA GLY A 213 10.76 11.86 -5.41
C GLY A 213 9.83 13.06 -5.19
N LEU A 214 8.86 13.26 -6.10
CA LEU A 214 7.85 14.31 -5.98
C LEU A 214 6.93 14.12 -4.76
N MET A 215 6.58 12.88 -4.41
CA MET A 215 5.80 12.57 -3.20
C MET A 215 6.58 12.87 -1.92
N THR A 216 7.91 12.70 -1.93
CA THR A 216 8.77 12.90 -0.76
C THR A 216 9.14 14.36 -0.55
N TRP A 217 9.38 15.09 -1.65
CA TRP A 217 9.90 16.45 -1.65
C TRP A 217 9.17 17.44 -0.71
N PRO A 218 7.82 17.55 -0.70
CA PRO A 218 7.12 18.50 0.16
C PRO A 218 7.36 18.27 1.66
N TRP A 219 7.63 17.02 2.05
CA TRP A 219 7.81 16.62 3.45
C TRP A 219 9.23 16.82 3.97
N GLU A 220 10.19 16.98 3.05
CA GLU A 220 11.62 17.02 3.36
C GLU A 220 12.27 18.39 3.09
N THR A 221 11.44 19.42 2.84
CA THR A 221 11.91 20.83 2.86
C THR A 221 12.46 21.20 4.24
N GLU A 222 13.37 22.18 4.32
CA GLU A 222 13.96 22.62 5.60
C GLU A 222 12.91 22.98 6.65
N ARG A 223 11.84 23.67 6.22
CA ARG A 223 10.70 24.03 7.07
C ARG A 223 9.97 22.79 7.60
N SER A 224 9.64 21.84 6.73
CA SER A 224 8.99 20.58 7.13
C SER A 224 9.88 19.76 8.05
N ARG A 225 11.20 19.79 7.81
CA ARG A 225 12.19 19.10 8.63
C ARG A 225 12.29 19.69 10.03
N ALA A 226 12.33 21.00 10.16
CA ALA A 226 12.37 21.68 11.45
C ALA A 226 11.10 21.42 12.30
N ALA A 227 9.94 21.27 11.65
CA ALA A 227 8.65 21.07 12.32
C ALA A 227 8.36 19.62 12.76
N THR A 228 9.16 18.64 12.33
CA THR A 228 8.92 17.21 12.58
C THR A 228 10.17 16.54 13.18
N ARG A 229 10.00 15.38 13.83
CA ARG A 229 11.09 14.56 14.41
C ARG A 229 11.03 13.15 13.84
N ALA A 230 12.15 12.44 13.83
CA ALA A 230 12.20 11.03 13.45
C ALA A 230 11.24 10.22 14.35
N ALA A 231 10.36 9.42 13.74
CA ALA A 231 9.40 8.61 14.47
C ALA A 231 9.93 7.19 14.77
N ASP A 232 11.08 6.84 14.22
CA ASP A 232 11.76 5.56 14.41
C ASP A 232 13.30 5.76 14.45
N ARG A 233 14.03 4.75 14.93
CA ARG A 233 15.50 4.79 15.11
C ARG A 233 16.29 4.97 13.81
N PHE A 234 15.69 4.61 12.67
CA PHE A 234 16.29 4.70 11.35
C PHE A 234 15.89 5.99 10.63
N ALA A 235 14.98 6.79 11.20
CA ALA A 235 14.43 8.00 10.62
C ALA A 235 13.84 7.77 9.22
N LEU A 236 13.13 6.65 9.02
CA LEU A 236 12.49 6.35 7.73
C LEU A 236 11.23 7.17 7.53
N VAL A 237 10.53 7.48 8.63
CA VAL A 237 9.43 8.43 8.66
C VAL A 237 9.58 9.44 9.80
N ARG A 238 8.90 10.58 9.69
CA ARG A 238 8.87 11.65 10.68
C ARG A 238 7.45 11.95 11.13
N GLN A 239 7.30 12.56 12.30
CA GLN A 239 6.03 13.04 12.83
C GLN A 239 6.15 14.46 13.36
N PRO A 240 5.05 15.24 13.40
CA PRO A 240 5.02 16.54 14.09
C PRO A 240 5.57 16.42 15.50
N ALA A 241 6.46 17.33 15.88
CA ALA A 241 6.88 17.44 17.27
C ALA A 241 5.63 17.81 18.10
N SER A 242 5.12 16.90 18.94
CA SER A 242 4.01 17.22 19.84
C SER A 242 4.39 18.41 20.72
N ALA A 243 3.61 19.49 20.70
CA ALA A 243 3.84 20.67 21.54
C ALA A 243 3.76 20.39 23.06
N ALA A 244 3.20 19.24 23.45
CA ALA A 244 2.78 18.93 24.82
C ALA A 244 3.84 18.32 25.77
N ARG A 245 5.14 18.32 25.44
CA ARG A 245 6.20 17.85 26.37
C ARG A 245 7.19 18.92 26.83
N ALA A 246 6.91 20.20 26.53
CA ALA A 246 7.74 21.31 26.98
C ALA A 246 7.37 21.84 28.40
N GLY A 247 6.26 21.36 29.00
CA GLY A 247 5.77 21.84 30.30
C GLY A 247 6.29 21.10 31.54
N ASP A 248 6.91 19.92 31.39
CA ASP A 248 7.19 19.01 32.52
C ASP A 248 8.69 18.96 32.89
N ARG A 249 9.40 20.09 32.74
CA ARG A 249 10.80 20.25 33.19
C ARG A 249 11.01 21.50 34.04
N ARG A 250 9.95 21.98 34.68
CA ARG A 250 9.99 23.04 35.70
C ARG A 250 9.00 22.69 36.81
N GLY A 251 9.36 21.68 37.60
CA GLY A 251 8.73 21.30 38.86
C GLY A 251 9.82 20.87 39.81
#